data_AF-A0A1V9V997-F1
#
_entry.id   AF-A0A1V9V997-F1
#
_cell.length_a   1.000
_cell.length_b   1.000
_cell.length_c   1.000
_cell.angle_alpha   90.00
_cell.angle_beta   90.00
_cell.angle_gamma   90.00
#
_symmetry.space_group_name_H-M   'P 1'
#
loop_
_entity.id
_entity.type
_entity.pdbx_description
1 polymer ?
#
loop_
_entity_poly.entity_id
_entity_poly.type
_entity_poly.pdbx_seq_one_letter_code
_entity_poly.pdbx_strand_id
1 'polypeptide(L)'
;MDRTFNLKISYAKAILDYFLAKDEDYFLHFEVIPDNFPQELRQRLKKFKAGSLQLEVGIQTLNLDVAKNINRNLKIDKIKENLAFLSSKTNAHMHIDLIVGLPSETIDSFAQNLNLLYTLSSGEIQIGILKKLSGTTLNRHDELHGMVYNPNPPYDILQNNLIPSRFWDIVYNSGNFVKTSKLLFKDGKVFENFFDFSKWIYKRSESTFKISLDRVAEYLFEYLSRDYEEEILVKTILDDVMMIEGRKIPPFLKKYKKYE
;
A
#
# COMPACT_ATOMS: atom_id res chain seq x y z
N MET A 1 10.61 -11.38 -16.81
CA MET A 1 10.67 -11.38 -15.34
C MET A 1 12.11 -11.53 -14.91
N ASP A 2 12.83 -10.41 -14.75
CA ASP A 2 14.08 -10.42 -14.01
C ASP A 2 13.75 -10.55 -12.52
N ARG A 3 14.49 -11.38 -11.78
CA ARG A 3 14.24 -11.58 -10.33
C ARG A 3 14.43 -10.30 -9.52
N THR A 4 15.26 -9.37 -9.99
CA THR A 4 15.39 -8.01 -9.45
C THR A 4 16.08 -7.11 -10.46
N PHE A 5 15.41 -6.05 -10.89
CA PHE A 5 15.88 -5.12 -11.91
C PHE A 5 17.17 -4.40 -11.55
N ASN A 6 17.25 -3.82 -10.34
CA ASN A 6 18.38 -2.99 -9.93
C ASN A 6 19.55 -3.78 -9.32
N LEU A 7 19.63 -5.10 -9.51
CA LEU A 7 20.78 -5.88 -9.01
C LEU A 7 22.05 -5.63 -9.84
N LYS A 8 21.92 -5.61 -11.17
CA LYS A 8 23.02 -5.30 -12.10
C LYS A 8 22.83 -3.90 -12.69
N ILE A 9 23.48 -2.91 -12.09
CA ILE A 9 23.28 -1.49 -12.41
C ILE A 9 23.56 -1.16 -13.88
N SER A 10 24.57 -1.78 -14.50
CA SER A 10 24.86 -1.58 -15.93
C SER A 10 23.70 -2.03 -16.83
N TYR A 11 23.10 -3.18 -16.51
CA TYR A 11 21.96 -3.72 -17.23
C TYR A 11 20.69 -2.87 -17.02
N ALA A 12 20.42 -2.50 -15.77
CA ALA A 12 19.32 -1.61 -15.42
C ALA A 12 19.40 -0.28 -16.19
N LYS A 13 20.59 0.34 -16.25
CA LYS A 13 20.83 1.57 -17.01
C LYS A 13 20.53 1.40 -18.50
N ALA A 14 21.03 0.32 -19.11
CA ALA A 14 20.80 0.06 -20.53
C ALA A 14 19.31 -0.08 -20.87
N ILE A 15 18.54 -0.76 -20.00
CA ILE A 15 17.08 -0.88 -20.16
C ILE A 15 16.41 0.49 -20.04
N LEU A 16 16.71 1.27 -19.00
CA LEU A 16 16.08 2.58 -18.84
C LEU A 16 16.42 3.51 -20.00
N ASP A 17 17.67 3.53 -20.45
CA ASP A 17 18.12 4.38 -21.55
C ASP A 17 17.44 3.97 -22.88
N TYR A 18 17.20 2.67 -23.09
CA TYR A 18 16.44 2.18 -24.25
C TYR A 18 15.00 2.72 -24.26
N PHE A 19 14.29 2.65 -23.12
CA PHE A 19 12.91 3.14 -23.05
C PHE A 19 12.81 4.67 -23.02
N LEU A 20 13.79 5.36 -22.43
CA LEU A 20 13.84 6.83 -22.47
C LEU A 20 14.09 7.38 -23.88
N ALA A 21 14.64 6.57 -24.78
CA ALA A 21 14.85 6.92 -26.19
C ALA A 21 13.63 6.63 -27.09
N LYS A 22 12.58 5.98 -26.57
CA LYS A 22 11.36 5.71 -27.33
C LYS A 22 10.39 6.88 -27.29
N ASP A 23 9.76 7.14 -28.44
CA ASP A 23 8.66 8.10 -28.57
C ASP A 23 7.28 7.47 -28.33
N GLU A 24 7.18 6.15 -28.43
CA GLU A 24 5.96 5.37 -28.19
C GLU A 24 5.56 5.37 -26.71
N ASP A 25 4.25 5.30 -26.43
CA ASP A 25 3.76 5.06 -25.08
C ASP A 25 4.10 3.63 -24.63
N TYR A 26 4.55 3.52 -23.38
CA TYR A 26 4.85 2.25 -22.75
C TYR A 26 4.55 2.30 -21.26
N PHE A 27 4.39 1.12 -20.68
CA PHE A 27 4.29 0.94 -19.23
C PHE A 27 5.28 -0.13 -18.79
N LEU A 28 6.21 0.25 -17.92
CA LEU A 28 7.24 -0.62 -17.37
C LEU A 28 6.90 -0.98 -15.93
N HIS A 29 7.04 -2.25 -15.58
CA HIS A 29 6.93 -2.73 -14.21
C HIS A 29 8.22 -3.48 -13.85
N PHE A 30 8.91 -3.00 -12.82
CA PHE A 30 10.13 -3.62 -12.32
C PHE A 30 10.04 -3.95 -10.83
N GLU A 31 10.46 -5.17 -10.46
CA GLU A 31 10.78 -5.54 -9.09
C GLU A 31 12.18 -5.01 -8.70
N VAL A 32 12.29 -4.35 -7.55
CA VAL A 32 13.52 -3.65 -7.13
C VAL A 32 13.90 -3.94 -5.67
N ILE A 33 15.21 -4.03 -5.43
CA ILE A 33 15.78 -4.06 -4.09
C ILE A 33 15.73 -2.64 -3.50
N PRO A 34 15.12 -2.44 -2.31
CA PRO A 34 14.83 -1.13 -1.75
C PRO A 34 16.08 -0.32 -1.37
N ASP A 35 17.23 -0.95 -1.13
CA ASP A 35 18.45 -0.27 -0.68
C ASP A 35 19.47 0.03 -1.80
N ASN A 36 19.15 -0.30 -3.07
CA ASN A 36 20.08 -0.22 -4.19
C ASN A 36 19.66 0.74 -5.31
N PHE A 37 19.70 2.05 -5.02
CA PHE A 37 19.43 3.10 -6.01
C PHE A 37 20.60 4.09 -6.10
N PRO A 38 21.69 3.72 -6.80
CA PRO A 38 22.80 4.63 -7.01
C PRO A 38 22.37 5.86 -7.83
N GLN A 39 23.12 6.95 -7.69
CA GLN A 39 22.81 8.25 -8.30
C GLN A 39 22.51 8.14 -9.81
N GLU A 40 23.25 7.32 -10.54
CA GLU A 40 23.08 7.13 -11.98
C GLU A 40 21.71 6.55 -12.36
N LEU A 41 21.16 5.66 -11.53
CA LEU A 41 19.83 5.09 -11.71
C LEU A 41 18.77 6.13 -11.36
N ARG A 42 18.96 6.82 -10.22
CA ARG A 42 18.09 7.91 -9.77
C ARG A 42 17.89 8.96 -10.86
N GLN A 43 18.95 9.41 -11.54
CA GLN A 43 18.83 10.42 -12.60
C GLN A 43 18.03 9.96 -13.81
N ARG A 44 17.98 8.65 -14.11
CA ARG A 44 17.16 8.10 -15.19
C ARG A 44 15.70 8.01 -14.78
N LEU A 45 15.43 7.52 -13.56
CA LEU A 45 14.07 7.39 -13.02
C LEU A 45 13.31 8.73 -13.02
N LYS A 46 13.99 9.85 -12.76
CA LYS A 46 13.38 11.19 -12.83
C LYS A 46 12.84 11.57 -14.22
N LYS A 47 13.38 10.97 -15.28
CA LYS A 47 13.05 11.34 -16.68
C LYS A 47 11.79 10.64 -17.20
N PHE A 48 11.31 9.61 -16.50
CA PHE A 48 10.09 8.91 -16.89
C PHE A 48 8.86 9.79 -16.69
N LYS A 49 7.96 9.76 -17.67
CA LYS A 49 6.68 10.47 -17.63
C LYS A 49 5.75 9.79 -16.62
N ALA A 50 4.79 10.54 -16.08
CA ALA A 50 3.75 9.95 -15.23
C ALA A 50 3.00 8.85 -15.98
N GLY A 51 2.63 7.78 -15.27
CA GLY A 51 1.94 6.64 -15.85
C GLY A 51 2.78 5.71 -16.74
N SER A 52 4.10 5.90 -16.84
CA SER A 52 4.98 5.06 -17.68
C SER A 52 5.81 4.02 -16.91
N LEU A 53 5.90 4.16 -15.58
CA LEU A 53 6.79 3.37 -14.75
C LEU A 53 6.15 3.01 -13.41
N GLN A 54 6.19 1.72 -13.08
CA GLN A 54 5.83 1.15 -11.79
C GLN A 54 7.02 0.37 -11.21
N LEU A 55 7.29 0.61 -9.93
CA LEU A 55 8.34 -0.05 -9.16
C LEU A 55 7.71 -0.85 -8.03
N GLU A 56 7.98 -2.14 -7.99
CA GLU A 56 7.59 -3.03 -6.90
C GLU A 56 8.77 -3.20 -5.93
N VAL A 57 8.61 -2.61 -4.76
CA VAL A 57 9.64 -2.44 -3.75
C VAL A 57 9.40 -3.46 -2.64
N GLY A 58 10.01 -4.63 -2.76
CA GLY A 58 9.83 -5.72 -1.81
C GLY A 58 10.54 -5.48 -0.46
N ILE A 59 9.96 -4.66 0.43
CA ILE A 59 10.50 -4.38 1.78
C ILE A 59 10.24 -5.55 2.72
N GLN A 60 9.02 -6.08 2.69
CA GLN A 60 8.47 -7.17 3.52
C GLN A 60 8.31 -6.80 5.00
N THR A 61 9.34 -6.23 5.63
CA THR A 61 9.31 -5.70 7.01
C THR A 61 10.38 -4.63 7.17
N LEU A 62 10.18 -3.63 8.04
CA LEU A 62 11.23 -2.68 8.45
C LEU A 62 11.84 -3.06 9.82
N ASN A 63 11.34 -4.13 10.44
CA ASN A 63 11.86 -4.64 11.70
C ASN A 63 13.12 -5.49 11.44
N LEU A 64 14.27 -5.06 11.98
CA LEU A 64 15.55 -5.72 11.77
C LEU A 64 15.63 -7.13 12.37
N ASP A 65 14.95 -7.39 13.48
CA ASP A 65 14.94 -8.72 14.11
C ASP A 65 14.12 -9.70 13.28
N VAL A 66 12.94 -9.28 12.82
CA VAL A 66 12.10 -10.06 11.89
C VAL A 66 12.84 -10.29 10.57
N ALA A 67 13.48 -9.25 10.01
CA ALA A 67 14.27 -9.35 8.79
C ALA A 67 15.42 -10.36 8.92
N LYS A 68 16.12 -10.37 10.05
CA LYS A 68 17.19 -11.33 10.34
C LYS A 68 16.67 -12.77 10.34
N ASN A 69 15.50 -13.02 10.92
CA ASN A 69 14.89 -14.36 10.96
C ASN A 69 14.49 -14.90 9.59
N ILE A 70 14.30 -14.02 8.61
CA ILE A 70 14.05 -14.38 7.21
C ILE A 70 15.29 -14.22 6.31
N ASN A 71 16.48 -14.14 6.91
CA ASN A 71 17.77 -13.99 6.23
C ASN A 71 17.85 -12.77 5.30
N ARG A 72 17.21 -11.66 5.70
CA ARG A 72 17.28 -10.38 4.98
C ARG A 72 18.16 -9.39 5.70
N ASN A 73 19.17 -8.90 4.99
CA ASN A 73 20.01 -7.80 5.45
C ASN A 73 19.43 -6.48 4.94
N LEU A 74 18.77 -5.72 5.81
CA LEU A 74 18.15 -4.44 5.45
C LEU A 74 19.04 -3.26 5.84
N LYS A 75 19.32 -2.37 4.89
CA LYS A 75 19.96 -1.08 5.16
C LYS A 75 18.90 0.01 5.35
N ILE A 76 18.28 0.04 6.53
CA ILE A 76 17.10 0.87 6.82
C ILE A 76 17.27 2.34 6.41
N ASP A 77 18.42 2.95 6.69
CA ASP A 77 18.64 4.36 6.33
C ASP A 77 18.63 4.59 4.81
N LYS A 78 19.22 3.66 4.04
CA LYS A 78 19.16 3.71 2.57
C LYS A 78 17.76 3.47 2.04
N ILE A 79 17.01 2.56 2.66
CA ILE A 79 15.62 2.29 2.28
C ILE A 79 14.79 3.57 2.47
N LYS A 80 14.89 4.22 3.63
CA LYS A 80 14.20 5.49 3.91
C LYS A 80 14.57 6.57 2.90
N GLU A 81 15.86 6.74 2.62
CA GLU A 81 16.36 7.70 1.64
C GLU A 81 15.81 7.43 0.23
N ASN A 82 15.83 6.16 -0.20
CA ASN A 82 15.36 5.75 -1.52
C ASN A 82 13.84 5.92 -1.66
N LEU A 83 13.05 5.53 -0.65
CA LEU A 83 11.60 5.72 -0.66
C LEU A 83 11.22 7.20 -0.75
N ALA A 84 11.87 8.05 0.04
CA ALA A 84 11.66 9.50 0.00
C ALA A 84 12.05 10.08 -1.36
N PHE A 85 13.17 9.63 -1.94
CA PHE A 85 13.60 10.01 -3.27
C PHE A 85 12.58 9.62 -4.35
N LEU A 86 12.16 8.36 -4.37
CA LEU A 86 11.24 7.85 -5.37
C LEU A 86 9.88 8.56 -5.28
N SER A 87 9.36 8.76 -4.06
CA SER A 87 8.08 9.47 -3.83
C SER A 87 8.11 10.93 -4.25
N SER A 88 9.23 11.64 -3.99
CA SER A 88 9.27 13.11 -4.12
C SER A 88 9.96 13.62 -5.38
N LYS A 89 10.73 12.77 -6.08
CA LYS A 89 11.57 13.18 -7.22
C LYS A 89 11.29 12.41 -8.50
N THR A 90 10.37 11.44 -8.49
CA THR A 90 10.04 10.67 -9.69
C THR A 90 8.52 10.64 -9.89
N ASN A 91 8.09 10.29 -11.10
CA ASN A 91 6.68 10.03 -11.39
C ASN A 91 6.38 8.52 -11.38
N ALA A 92 7.26 7.71 -10.78
CA ALA A 92 7.07 6.27 -10.73
C ALA A 92 5.94 5.93 -9.74
N HIS A 93 5.01 5.08 -10.18
CA HIS A 93 4.10 4.43 -9.27
C HIS A 93 4.90 3.44 -8.43
N MET A 94 4.66 3.42 -7.12
CA MET A 94 5.36 2.51 -6.23
C MET A 94 4.37 1.58 -5.57
N HIS A 95 4.64 0.29 -5.67
CA HIS A 95 4.00 -0.73 -4.86
C HIS A 95 5.02 -1.18 -3.84
N ILE A 96 4.72 -1.04 -2.56
CA ILE A 96 5.65 -1.36 -1.49
C ILE A 96 5.09 -2.55 -0.71
N ASP A 97 5.78 -3.68 -0.78
CA ASP A 97 5.27 -4.89 -0.16
C ASP A 97 5.60 -4.92 1.33
N LEU A 98 4.57 -5.13 2.14
CA LEU A 98 4.66 -5.46 3.54
C LEU A 98 4.02 -6.84 3.74
N ILE A 99 4.70 -7.76 4.43
CA ILE A 99 4.20 -9.11 4.66
C ILE A 99 3.83 -9.23 6.12
N VAL A 100 2.58 -9.60 6.40
CA VAL A 100 2.14 -9.95 7.74
C VAL A 100 2.33 -11.45 8.01
N GLY A 101 2.71 -11.78 9.23
CA GLY A 101 2.86 -13.16 9.72
C GLY A 101 4.26 -13.71 9.50
N LEU A 102 5.26 -12.85 9.38
CA LEU A 102 6.66 -13.25 9.33
C LEU A 102 7.11 -13.87 10.66
N PRO A 103 8.16 -14.72 10.68
CA PRO A 103 8.63 -15.30 11.92
C PRO A 103 9.04 -14.28 12.97
N SER A 104 8.53 -14.48 14.19
CA SER A 104 8.65 -13.56 15.33
C SER A 104 8.01 -12.18 15.15
N GLU A 105 7.24 -11.96 14.10
CA GLU A 105 6.48 -10.72 13.92
C GLU A 105 5.22 -10.75 14.79
N THR A 106 5.06 -9.73 15.62
CA THR A 106 3.84 -9.48 16.40
C THR A 106 2.95 -8.49 15.66
N ILE A 107 1.66 -8.46 16.00
CA ILE A 107 0.71 -7.46 15.45
C ILE A 107 1.22 -6.03 15.74
N ASP A 108 1.74 -5.78 16.94
CA ASP A 108 2.29 -4.47 17.32
C ASP A 108 3.50 -4.08 16.46
N SER A 109 4.41 -5.03 16.20
CA SER A 109 5.56 -4.76 15.32
C SER A 109 5.16 -4.55 13.87
N PHE A 110 4.13 -5.24 13.38
CA PHE A 110 3.55 -5.01 12.06
C PHE A 110 2.87 -3.62 11.99
N ALA A 111 2.12 -3.25 13.02
CA ALA A 111 1.48 -1.94 13.14
C ALA A 111 2.52 -0.81 13.07
N GLN A 112 3.62 -0.94 13.81
CA GLN A 112 4.75 -0.01 13.74
C GLN A 112 5.36 0.08 12.35
N ASN A 113 5.52 -1.05 11.65
CA ASN A 113 6.00 -1.08 10.27
C ASN A 113 5.06 -0.31 9.32
N LEU A 114 3.75 -0.55 9.40
CA LEU A 114 2.76 0.11 8.56
C LEU A 114 2.71 1.62 8.84
N ASN A 115 2.66 1.99 10.12
CA ASN A 115 2.65 3.39 10.58
C ASN A 115 3.90 4.11 10.06
N LEU A 116 5.08 3.51 10.20
CA LEU A 116 6.33 4.08 9.69
C LEU A 116 6.31 4.19 8.16
N LEU A 117 5.93 3.13 7.46
CA LEU A 117 6.00 3.11 5.99
C LEU A 117 5.09 4.15 5.35
N TYR A 118 3.88 4.34 5.91
CA TYR A 118 2.95 5.39 5.49
C TYR A 118 3.57 6.80 5.57
N THR A 119 4.49 7.05 6.51
CA THR A 119 5.19 8.34 6.62
C THR A 119 6.36 8.49 5.65
N LEU A 120 6.93 7.38 5.18
CA LEU A 120 8.13 7.37 4.33
C LEU A 120 7.82 7.48 2.85
N SER A 121 6.60 7.14 2.44
CA SER A 121 6.23 7.09 1.03
C SER A 121 4.76 7.40 0.79
N SER A 122 4.49 8.02 -0.36
CA SER A 122 3.14 8.16 -0.92
C SER A 122 2.77 7.02 -1.89
N GLY A 123 3.60 5.97 -1.98
CA GLY A 123 3.32 4.79 -2.78
C GLY A 123 2.20 3.95 -2.20
N GLU A 124 1.65 3.07 -3.02
CA GLU A 124 0.71 2.04 -2.58
C GLU A 124 1.45 1.05 -1.67
N ILE A 125 0.81 0.67 -0.56
CA ILE A 125 1.37 -0.29 0.38
C ILE A 125 0.59 -1.58 0.21
N GLN A 126 1.25 -2.59 -0.32
CA GLN A 126 0.66 -3.89 -0.57
C GLN A 126 0.86 -4.77 0.66
N ILE A 127 -0.22 -4.99 1.40
CA ILE A 127 -0.22 -5.89 2.56
C ILE A 127 -0.42 -7.32 2.07
N GLY A 128 0.69 -8.01 1.84
CA GLY A 128 0.71 -9.44 1.59
C GLY A 128 0.60 -10.23 2.88
N ILE A 129 0.08 -11.44 2.79
CA ILE A 129 0.13 -12.38 3.91
C ILE A 129 1.10 -13.49 3.56
N LEU A 130 1.93 -13.89 4.53
CA LEU A 130 2.92 -14.95 4.32
C LEU A 130 2.23 -16.23 3.82
N LYS A 131 2.57 -16.64 2.59
CA LYS A 131 2.11 -17.89 1.99
C LYS A 131 3.09 -19.02 2.30
N LYS A 132 2.55 -20.20 2.56
CA LYS A 132 3.34 -21.42 2.78
C LYS A 132 3.81 -21.97 1.43
N LEU A 133 5.06 -21.75 1.08
CA LEU A 133 5.68 -22.38 -0.09
C LEU A 133 6.41 -23.66 0.34
N SER A 134 6.19 -24.76 -0.38
CA SER A 134 6.87 -26.03 -0.15
C SER A 134 8.39 -25.85 -0.31
N GLY A 135 9.16 -26.28 0.70
CA GLY A 135 10.62 -26.29 0.66
C GLY A 135 11.33 -25.06 1.27
N THR A 136 10.62 -24.13 1.92
CA THR A 136 11.26 -23.01 2.66
C THR A 136 11.48 -23.36 4.15
N THR A 137 12.56 -22.85 4.74
CA THR A 137 12.94 -23.07 6.15
C THR A 137 12.12 -22.26 7.16
N LEU A 138 11.05 -21.60 6.71
CA LEU A 138 10.17 -20.78 7.55
C LEU A 138 9.36 -21.70 8.47
N ASN A 139 9.86 -21.92 9.69
CA ASN A 139 9.17 -22.70 10.71
C ASN A 139 7.94 -21.95 11.24
N ARG A 140 6.80 -22.61 11.05
CA ARG A 140 5.43 -22.49 11.61
C ARG A 140 5.17 -21.34 12.60
N HIS A 141 4.32 -20.40 12.17
CA HIS A 141 3.66 -19.37 12.98
C HIS A 141 2.12 -19.50 12.90
N ASP A 142 1.61 -20.74 12.91
CA ASP A 142 0.22 -21.05 12.58
C ASP A 142 -0.76 -20.75 13.76
N GLU A 143 -0.33 -20.97 15.01
CA GLU A 143 -1.23 -20.90 16.19
C GLU A 143 -1.47 -19.48 16.73
N LEU A 144 -0.52 -18.55 16.56
CA LEU A 144 -0.59 -17.21 17.19
C LEU A 144 -1.56 -16.24 16.51
N HIS A 145 -1.98 -16.49 15.26
CA HIS A 145 -2.73 -15.52 14.45
C HIS A 145 -4.04 -16.05 13.85
N GLY A 146 -4.45 -17.28 14.19
CA GLY A 146 -5.68 -17.88 13.65
C GLY A 146 -5.68 -18.00 12.12
N MET A 147 -4.49 -18.18 11.53
CA MET A 147 -4.31 -18.30 10.08
C MET A 147 -4.67 -19.72 9.65
N VAL A 148 -5.74 -19.86 8.88
CA VAL A 148 -6.13 -21.12 8.24
C VAL A 148 -5.72 -21.03 6.78
N TYR A 149 -4.95 -22.00 6.28
CA TYR A 149 -4.47 -22.04 4.91
C TYR A 149 -5.18 -23.14 4.11
N ASN A 150 -5.29 -22.94 2.79
CA ASN A 150 -5.76 -23.95 1.86
C ASN A 150 -4.75 -25.10 1.87
N PRO A 151 -5.18 -26.37 2.09
CA PRO A 151 -4.26 -27.50 2.08
C PRO A 151 -3.66 -27.80 0.69
N ASN A 152 -4.20 -27.20 -0.37
CA ASN A 152 -3.73 -27.37 -1.74
C ASN A 152 -3.01 -26.11 -2.26
N PRO A 153 -1.97 -26.26 -3.12
CA PRO A 153 -1.34 -25.15 -3.80
C PRO A 153 -2.38 -24.24 -4.51
N PRO A 154 -2.21 -22.90 -4.45
CA PRO A 154 -1.05 -22.15 -3.98
C PRO A 154 -1.03 -21.85 -2.45
N TYR A 155 -1.77 -22.62 -1.64
CA TYR A 155 -1.85 -22.49 -0.18
C TYR A 155 -2.31 -21.11 0.29
N ASP A 156 -3.33 -20.55 -0.38
CA ASP A 156 -3.94 -19.27 0.01
C ASP A 156 -4.57 -19.33 1.40
N ILE A 157 -4.75 -18.17 2.03
CA ILE A 157 -5.39 -18.10 3.36
C ILE A 157 -6.90 -18.23 3.21
N LEU A 158 -7.46 -19.20 3.93
CA LEU A 158 -8.89 -19.45 4.07
C LEU A 158 -9.52 -18.57 5.16
N GLN A 159 -8.79 -18.29 6.24
CA GLN A 159 -9.27 -17.46 7.34
C GLN A 159 -8.08 -16.81 8.03
N ASN A 160 -8.24 -15.55 8.41
CA ASN A 160 -7.39 -14.91 9.39
C ASN A 160 -8.24 -13.94 10.22
N ASN A 161 -7.70 -13.49 11.35
CA ASN A 161 -8.32 -12.42 12.12
C ASN A 161 -8.02 -11.02 11.51
N LEU A 162 -7.42 -10.99 10.32
CA LEU A 162 -6.90 -9.80 9.63
C LEU A 162 -7.77 -9.48 8.40
N ILE A 163 -8.99 -9.02 8.70
CA ILE A 163 -9.89 -8.31 7.77
C ILE A 163 -9.30 -7.03 7.11
N PRO A 164 -8.25 -6.33 7.63
CA PRO A 164 -7.84 -5.03 7.10
C PRO A 164 -7.44 -4.98 5.62
N SER A 165 -6.74 -5.97 5.08
CA SER A 165 -6.08 -5.83 3.76
C SER A 165 -7.04 -5.44 2.63
N ARG A 166 -8.26 -5.98 2.66
CA ARG A 166 -9.22 -5.67 1.60
C ARG A 166 -9.81 -4.27 1.69
N PHE A 167 -10.15 -3.82 2.88
CA PHE A 167 -10.62 -2.45 3.04
C PHE A 167 -9.46 -1.47 2.78
N TRP A 168 -8.23 -1.88 3.08
CA TRP A 168 -7.03 -1.09 2.82
C TRP A 168 -6.88 -0.83 1.33
N ASP A 169 -7.08 -1.85 0.50
CA ASP A 169 -7.07 -1.68 -0.95
C ASP A 169 -8.15 -0.71 -1.44
N ILE A 170 -9.36 -0.83 -0.89
CA ILE A 170 -10.51 -0.01 -1.31
C ILE A 170 -10.35 1.46 -0.87
N VAL A 171 -9.80 1.73 0.31
CA VAL A 171 -9.70 3.09 0.88
C VAL A 171 -8.37 3.75 0.56
N TYR A 172 -7.25 3.06 0.78
CA TYR A 172 -5.92 3.64 0.63
C TYR A 172 -5.33 3.41 -0.76
N ASN A 173 -5.16 2.15 -1.19
CA ASN A 173 -4.49 1.86 -2.47
C ASN A 173 -5.30 2.29 -3.69
N SER A 174 -6.64 2.38 -3.59
CA SER A 174 -7.48 2.79 -4.72
C SER A 174 -7.23 4.22 -5.21
N GLY A 175 -6.53 5.05 -4.43
CA GLY A 175 -6.29 6.46 -4.74
C GLY A 175 -7.54 7.32 -4.73
N ASN A 176 -8.72 6.77 -4.41
CA ASN A 176 -9.99 7.49 -4.47
C ASN A 176 -10.28 8.34 -3.23
N PHE A 177 -9.54 8.14 -2.13
CA PHE A 177 -9.79 8.76 -0.83
C PHE A 177 -8.50 9.30 -0.21
N VAL A 178 -7.63 9.93 -1.01
CA VAL A 178 -6.29 10.37 -0.59
C VAL A 178 -6.36 11.39 0.54
N LYS A 179 -7.29 12.34 0.51
CA LYS A 179 -7.47 13.33 1.58
C LYS A 179 -8.26 12.76 2.75
N THR A 180 -9.31 12.01 2.47
CA THR A 180 -10.24 11.41 3.45
C THR A 180 -9.54 10.38 4.33
N SER A 181 -8.68 9.54 3.74
CA SER A 181 -7.89 8.55 4.50
C SER A 181 -6.93 9.21 5.51
N LYS A 182 -6.45 10.43 5.26
CA LYS A 182 -5.64 11.17 6.25
C LYS A 182 -6.43 11.54 7.51
N LEU A 183 -7.73 11.78 7.37
CA LEU A 183 -8.62 12.00 8.53
C LEU A 183 -8.76 10.71 9.35
N LEU A 184 -8.75 9.55 8.67
CA LEU A 184 -8.75 8.27 9.36
C LEU A 184 -7.43 8.02 10.11
N PHE A 185 -6.29 8.43 9.57
CA PHE A 185 -4.97 8.17 10.15
C PHE A 185 -4.46 9.24 11.13
N LYS A 186 -5.37 9.94 11.82
CA LYS A 186 -5.02 10.92 12.83
C LYS A 186 -4.03 10.37 13.87
N ASP A 187 -3.17 11.26 14.38
CA ASP A 187 -2.16 10.96 15.40
C ASP A 187 -1.08 9.93 14.99
N GLY A 188 -0.96 9.62 13.70
CA GLY A 188 0.05 8.69 13.17
C GLY A 188 -0.24 7.21 13.43
N LYS A 189 -1.43 6.90 13.97
CA LYS A 189 -1.89 5.53 14.26
C LYS A 189 -2.63 4.92 13.06
N VAL A 190 -1.89 4.71 11.98
CA VAL A 190 -2.44 4.24 10.70
C VAL A 190 -3.09 2.87 10.86
N PHE A 191 -2.35 1.89 11.39
CA PHE A 191 -2.84 0.51 11.56
C PHE A 191 -4.05 0.45 12.48
N GLU A 192 -3.98 1.05 13.66
CA GLU A 192 -5.02 0.96 14.69
C GLU A 192 -6.32 1.60 14.22
N ASN A 193 -6.24 2.83 13.70
CA ASN A 193 -7.43 3.53 13.22
C ASN A 193 -8.03 2.80 12.01
N PHE A 194 -7.19 2.27 11.13
CA PHE A 194 -7.65 1.49 9.99
C PHE A 194 -8.29 0.17 10.40
N PHE A 195 -7.73 -0.49 11.41
CA PHE A 195 -8.27 -1.73 11.98
C PHE A 195 -9.64 -1.50 12.62
N ASP A 196 -9.81 -0.42 13.37
CA ASP A 196 -11.08 -0.05 13.97
C ASP A 196 -12.14 0.31 12.92
N PHE A 197 -11.75 1.07 11.89
CA PHE A 197 -12.62 1.33 10.75
C PHE A 197 -13.01 0.04 10.02
N SER A 198 -12.05 -0.85 9.77
CA SER A 198 -12.27 -2.14 9.10
C SER A 198 -13.27 -3.04 9.85
N LYS A 199 -13.18 -3.08 11.19
CA LYS A 199 -14.16 -3.78 12.02
C LYS A 199 -15.54 -3.12 11.92
N TRP A 200 -15.60 -1.79 11.91
CA TRP A 200 -16.86 -1.07 11.84
C TRP A 200 -17.55 -1.24 10.49
N ILE A 201 -16.83 -1.05 9.37
CA ILE A 201 -17.39 -1.21 8.02
C ILE A 201 -17.87 -2.65 7.81
N TYR A 202 -17.12 -3.66 8.27
CA TYR A 202 -17.54 -5.07 8.15
C TYR A 202 -18.86 -5.34 8.88
N LYS A 203 -19.01 -4.84 10.12
CA LYS A 203 -20.26 -4.94 10.88
C LYS A 203 -21.42 -4.19 10.21
N ARG A 204 -21.10 -3.10 9.51
CA ARG A 204 -22.08 -2.22 8.86
C ARG A 204 -22.52 -2.71 7.48
N SER A 205 -21.63 -3.35 6.73
CA SER A 205 -21.84 -3.79 5.35
C SER A 205 -22.23 -5.27 5.24
N GLU A 206 -21.92 -6.09 6.25
CA GLU A 206 -22.01 -7.56 6.23
C GLU A 206 -21.31 -8.22 5.03
N SER A 207 -20.48 -7.45 4.31
CA SER A 207 -19.81 -7.87 3.08
C SER A 207 -18.45 -7.22 3.01
N THR A 208 -17.46 -8.01 2.60
CA THR A 208 -16.14 -7.50 2.24
C THR A 208 -16.00 -7.25 0.75
N PHE A 209 -16.98 -7.64 -0.10
CA PHE A 209 -16.89 -7.59 -1.57
C PHE A 209 -17.91 -6.68 -2.24
N LYS A 210 -17.55 -6.18 -3.44
CA LYS A 210 -18.40 -5.38 -4.34
C LYS A 210 -19.05 -4.17 -3.66
N ILE A 211 -18.34 -3.53 -2.74
CA ILE A 211 -18.75 -2.24 -2.18
C ILE A 211 -18.47 -1.17 -3.23
N SER A 212 -19.50 -0.47 -3.70
CA SER A 212 -19.34 0.62 -4.67
C SER A 212 -18.60 1.81 -4.07
N LEU A 213 -17.96 2.63 -4.91
CA LEU A 213 -17.28 3.85 -4.47
C LEU A 213 -18.20 4.75 -3.62
N ASP A 214 -19.44 4.94 -4.05
CA ASP A 214 -20.45 5.73 -3.31
C ASP A 214 -20.70 5.18 -1.90
N ARG A 215 -20.75 3.84 -1.75
CA ARG A 215 -20.93 3.21 -0.45
C ARG A 215 -19.69 3.35 0.42
N VAL A 216 -18.49 3.24 -0.14
CA VAL A 216 -17.25 3.48 0.62
C VAL A 216 -17.20 4.91 1.13
N ALA A 217 -17.56 5.88 0.27
CA ALA A 217 -17.65 7.29 0.66
C ALA A 217 -18.67 7.51 1.79
N GLU A 218 -19.84 6.86 1.72
CA GLU A 218 -20.86 6.90 2.78
C GLU A 218 -20.35 6.30 4.09
N TYR A 219 -19.67 5.15 4.03
CA TYR A 219 -19.08 4.51 5.21
C TYR A 219 -17.98 5.36 5.85
N LEU A 220 -17.12 5.99 5.05
CA LEU A 220 -16.11 6.93 5.55
C LEU A 220 -16.78 8.13 6.22
N PHE A 221 -17.81 8.70 5.59
CA PHE A 221 -18.58 9.80 6.17
C PHE A 221 -19.23 9.40 7.51
N GLU A 222 -19.98 8.30 7.55
CA GLU A 222 -20.66 7.80 8.75
C GLU A 222 -19.67 7.53 9.89
N TYR A 223 -18.51 6.93 9.59
CA TYR A 223 -17.51 6.60 10.60
C TYR A 223 -16.81 7.85 11.16
N LEU A 224 -16.39 8.76 10.28
CA LEU A 224 -15.61 9.95 10.65
C LEU A 224 -16.47 11.05 11.28
N SER A 225 -17.79 11.04 11.08
CA SER A 225 -18.73 12.04 11.64
C SER A 225 -18.75 12.06 13.18
N ARG A 226 -18.12 11.09 13.84
CA ARG A 226 -17.93 11.06 15.30
C ARG A 226 -16.84 12.01 15.79
N ASP A 227 -15.87 12.29 14.92
CA ASP A 227 -14.63 12.99 15.26
C ASP A 227 -14.47 14.32 14.53
N TYR A 228 -15.23 14.54 13.44
CA TYR A 228 -15.07 15.69 12.55
C TYR A 228 -16.41 16.37 12.27
N GLU A 229 -16.35 17.68 12.06
CA GLU A 229 -17.50 18.47 11.63
C GLU A 229 -17.98 18.06 10.23
N GLU A 230 -19.30 18.10 10.04
CA GLU A 230 -19.96 17.68 8.79
C GLU A 230 -19.40 18.41 7.57
N GLU A 231 -19.18 19.72 7.67
CA GLU A 231 -18.67 20.55 6.57
C GLU A 231 -17.28 20.09 6.11
N ILE A 232 -16.38 19.81 7.04
CA ILE A 232 -15.02 19.33 6.75
C ILE A 232 -15.09 17.98 6.01
N LEU A 233 -15.94 17.07 6.49
CA LEU A 233 -16.08 15.74 5.89
C LEU A 233 -16.68 15.78 4.50
N VAL A 234 -17.77 16.53 4.31
CA VAL A 234 -18.41 16.67 3.01
C VAL A 234 -17.41 17.21 1.99
N LYS A 235 -16.73 18.32 2.34
CA LYS A 235 -15.75 18.93 1.44
C LYS A 235 -14.60 17.99 1.11
N THR A 236 -14.04 17.32 2.12
CA THR A 236 -12.90 16.42 1.93
C THR A 236 -13.25 15.22 1.06
N ILE A 237 -14.43 14.62 1.25
CA ILE A 237 -14.88 13.47 0.46
C ILE A 237 -15.25 13.90 -0.96
N LEU A 238 -15.87 15.07 -1.15
CA LEU A 238 -16.16 15.62 -2.47
C LEU A 238 -14.87 15.87 -3.26
N ASP A 239 -13.89 16.53 -2.62
CA ASP A 239 -12.58 16.80 -3.22
C ASP A 239 -11.90 15.52 -3.75
N ASP A 240 -12.01 14.43 -3.00
CA ASP A 240 -11.43 13.13 -3.35
C ASP A 240 -12.23 12.42 -4.46
N VAL A 241 -13.56 12.32 -4.31
CA VAL A 241 -14.41 11.60 -5.27
C VAL A 241 -14.45 12.32 -6.61
N MET A 242 -14.44 13.66 -6.61
CA MET A 242 -14.55 14.47 -7.82
C MET A 242 -13.22 14.75 -8.51
N MET A 243 -12.10 14.25 -7.99
CA MET A 243 -10.77 14.40 -8.60
C MET A 243 -10.69 13.81 -10.02
N ILE A 244 -11.47 12.76 -10.30
CA ILE A 244 -11.52 12.11 -11.61
C ILE A 244 -12.68 12.69 -12.43
N GLU A 245 -12.38 13.25 -13.59
CA GLU A 245 -13.36 13.79 -14.52
C GLU A 245 -14.44 12.76 -14.90
N GLY A 246 -15.69 13.21 -14.99
CA GLY A 246 -16.84 12.37 -15.35
C GLY A 246 -17.50 11.62 -14.18
N ARG A 247 -16.95 11.70 -12.96
CA ARG A 247 -17.61 11.16 -11.77
C ARG A 247 -18.82 11.99 -11.38
N LYS A 248 -19.83 11.30 -10.82
CA LYS A 248 -21.03 11.92 -10.27
C LYS A 248 -20.88 12.08 -8.77
N ILE A 249 -21.46 13.14 -8.23
CA ILE A 249 -21.58 13.33 -6.79
C ILE A 249 -22.32 12.13 -6.17
N PRO A 250 -21.75 11.46 -5.16
CA PRO A 250 -22.40 10.37 -4.45
C PRO A 250 -23.80 10.76 -3.98
N PRO A 251 -24.84 9.91 -4.16
CA PRO A 251 -26.22 10.28 -3.85
C PRO A 251 -26.43 10.83 -2.43
N PHE A 252 -25.73 10.26 -1.44
CA PHE A 252 -25.84 10.69 -0.04
C PHE A 252 -25.27 12.09 0.21
N LEU A 253 -24.37 12.60 -0.65
CA LEU A 253 -23.79 13.94 -0.55
C LEU A 253 -24.63 15.01 -1.23
N LYS A 254 -25.59 14.66 -2.10
CA LYS A 254 -26.44 15.63 -2.80
C LYS A 254 -27.34 16.47 -1.87
N LYS A 255 -27.60 16.00 -0.65
CA LYS A 255 -28.31 16.79 0.38
C LYS A 255 -27.44 17.91 0.97
N TYR A 256 -26.13 17.88 0.72
CA TYR A 256 -25.14 18.83 1.24
C TYR A 256 -24.68 19.86 0.19
N LYS A 257 -25.49 20.09 -0.86
CA LYS A 257 -25.22 21.03 -1.97
C LYS A 257 -24.79 22.45 -1.57
N LYS A 258 -25.03 22.87 -0.33
CA LYS A 258 -24.56 24.17 0.20
C LYS A 258 -23.04 24.26 0.35
N TYR A 259 -22.31 23.15 0.20
CA TYR A 259 -20.85 23.04 0.30
C TYR A 259 -20.16 22.72 -1.05
N GLU A 260 -20.90 22.74 -2.17
CA GLU A 260 -20.32 22.79 -3.52
C GLU A 260 -19.59 24.13 -3.72
#